data_AF-A0A9E5NUJ9-F1
#
_entry.id   AF-A0A9E5NUJ9-F1
#
_cell.length_a   1.000
_cell.length_b   1.000
_cell.length_c   1.000
_cell.angle_alpha   90.00
_cell.angle_beta   90.00
_cell.angle_gamma   90.00
#
_symmetry.space_group_name_H-M   'P 1'
#
loop_
_entity.id
_entity.type
_entity.pdbx_description
1 polymer ?
#
loop_
_entity_poly.entity_id
_entity_poly.type
_entity_poly.pdbx_seq_one_letter_code
_entity_poly.pdbx_strand_id
1 'polypeptide(L)' 'HALTDPEGRPARRSTCFIVPMDAPGVAYQEMAGKHSWMQSSTGSIAFDDVVVPEDAILGELNEGFK' A
#
# COMPACT_ATOMS: atom_id res chain seq x y z
N HIS A 1 -5.40 1.27 1.62
CA HIS A 1 -6.04 0.13 0.94
C HIS A 1 -6.32 0.53 -0.49
N ALA A 2 -5.90 -0.28 -1.47
CA ALA A 2 -6.20 -0.05 -2.88
C ALA A 2 -7.49 -0.79 -3.26
N LEU A 3 -8.62 -0.07 -3.25
CA LEU A 3 -9.93 -0.60 -3.63
C LEU A 3 -10.11 -0.44 -5.14
N THR A 4 -9.94 -1.53 -5.88
CA THR A 4 -10.04 -1.56 -7.34
C THR A 4 -11.45 -1.89 -7.84
N ASP A 5 -12.30 -2.45 -6.97
CA ASP A 5 -13.73 -2.67 -7.23
C ASP A 5 -14.58 -2.17 -6.05
N PRO A 6 -14.85 -0.86 -5.92
CA PRO A 6 -15.49 -0.27 -4.74
C PRO A 6 -16.83 -0.92 -4.35
N GLU A 7 -17.61 -1.34 -5.34
CA GLU A 7 -18.93 -1.97 -5.19
C GLU A 7 -18.85 -3.50 -5.07
N GLY A 8 -17.65 -4.07 -5.22
CA GLY A 8 -17.38 -5.49 -5.13
C GLY A 8 -17.57 -6.08 -3.73
N ARG A 9 -17.57 -7.41 -3.65
CA ARG A 9 -17.69 -8.13 -2.38
C ARG A 9 -16.58 -7.70 -1.41
N PRO A 10 -16.86 -7.42 -0.11
CA PRO A 10 -15.88 -6.86 0.82
C PRO A 10 -14.53 -7.59 0.93
N ALA A 11 -14.52 -8.91 0.73
CA ALA A 11 -13.31 -9.75 0.76
C ALA A 11 -12.62 -9.93 -0.61
N ARG A 12 -13.16 -9.35 -1.69
CA ARG A 12 -12.67 -9.50 -3.07
C ARG A 12 -12.75 -8.18 -3.84
N ARG A 13 -12.45 -7.06 -3.20
CA ARG A 13 -12.55 -5.72 -3.81
C ARG A 13 -11.26 -4.91 -3.78
N SER A 14 -10.22 -5.48 -3.19
CA SER A 14 -8.90 -4.86 -3.10
C SER A 14 -7.89 -5.65 -3.92
N THR A 15 -6.96 -4.95 -4.53
CA THR A 15 -5.80 -5.54 -5.21
C THR A 15 -4.55 -5.20 -4.43
N CYS A 16 -3.58 -6.12 -4.40
CA CYS A 16 -2.28 -5.89 -3.81
C CYS A 16 -1.31 -5.45 -4.91
N PHE A 17 -0.55 -4.39 -4.68
CA PHE A 17 0.39 -3.83 -5.65
C PHE A 17 1.80 -3.78 -5.05
N ILE A 18 2.80 -4.05 -5.87
CA ILE A 18 4.20 -3.78 -5.57
C ILE A 18 4.48 -2.34 -5.98
N VAL A 19 4.73 -1.46 -5.01
CA VAL A 19 5.04 -0.05 -5.26
C VAL A 19 6.48 0.24 -4.85
N PRO A 20 7.35 0.70 -5.78
CA PRO A 20 8.71 1.09 -5.45
C PRO A 20 8.73 2.28 -4.48
N MET A 21 9.61 2.24 -3.47
CA MET A 21 9.73 3.32 -2.47
C MET A 21 10.29 4.63 -3.04
N ASP A 22 10.98 4.55 -4.18
CA ASP A 22 11.52 5.68 -4.93
C ASP A 22 10.60 6.16 -6.05
N ALA A 23 9.41 5.57 -6.20
CA ALA A 23 8.43 6.02 -7.18
C ALA A 23 8.00 7.48 -6.88
N PRO A 24 7.85 8.33 -7.91
CA PRO A 24 7.32 9.68 -7.73
C PRO A 24 5.98 9.65 -7.00
N GLY A 25 5.83 10.48 -5.96
CA GLY A 25 4.61 10.55 -5.15
C GLY A 25 4.57 9.59 -3.96
N VAL A 26 5.58 8.74 -3.75
CA VAL A 26 5.72 7.91 -2.54
C VAL A 26 6.51 8.68 -1.47
N ALA A 27 5.97 8.74 -0.25
CA ALA A 27 6.64 9.39 0.87
C ALA A 27 6.54 8.54 2.15
N TYR A 28 7.63 8.52 2.93
CA TYR A 28 7.65 7.91 4.26
C TYR A 28 7.68 8.96 5.36
N GLN A 29 6.91 8.74 6.41
CA GLN A 29 6.93 9.55 7.62
C GLN A 29 7.11 8.66 8.85
N GLU A 30 8.26 8.79 9.53
CA GLU A 30 8.58 8.04 10.75
C GLU A 30 7.66 8.44 11.91
N MET A 31 7.18 7.45 12.66
CA MET A 31 6.37 7.64 13.85
C MET A 31 7.24 8.09 15.02
N ALA A 32 7.01 9.32 15.48
CA ALA A 32 7.63 9.86 16.69
C ALA A 32 6.90 9.39 17.96
N GLY A 33 7.60 9.42 19.11
CA GLY A 33 6.98 9.19 20.41
C GLY A 33 6.63 7.73 20.73
N LYS A 34 7.24 6.77 20.03
CA LYS A 34 7.17 5.35 20.40
C LYS A 34 7.63 5.18 21.86
N HIS A 35 6.97 4.29 22.60
CA HIS A 35 7.38 3.91 23.96
C HIS A 35 7.99 2.51 23.99
N SER A 36 7.59 1.68 23.03
CA SER A 36 8.13 0.35 22.78
C SER A 36 8.63 0.30 21.33
N TRP A 37 9.56 -0.62 21.00
CA TRP A 37 10.10 -0.79 19.64
C TRP A 37 10.82 0.46 19.10
N MET A 38 11.52 1.19 19.95
CA MET A 38 12.22 2.44 19.59
C MET A 38 13.18 2.32 18.40
N GLN A 39 13.84 1.17 18.28
CA GLN A 39 14.79 0.88 17.20
C GLN A 39 14.13 0.32 15.93
N SER A 40 12.84 -0.01 15.97
CA SER A 40 12.10 -0.45 14.79
C SER A 40 11.65 0.76 14.01
N SER A 41 12.01 0.87 12.72
CA SER A 41 11.42 1.89 11.85
C SER A 41 9.93 1.57 11.68
N THR A 42 9.07 2.51 12.06
CA THR A 42 7.61 2.34 12.00
C THR A 42 7.04 3.71 11.71
N GLY A 43 6.16 3.79 10.73
CA GLY A 43 5.66 5.06 10.23
C GLY A 43 4.57 4.85 9.20
N SER A 44 4.13 5.95 8.59
CA SER A 44 3.16 5.91 7.50
C SER A 44 3.86 6.01 6.15
N ILE A 45 3.30 5.32 5.17
CA ILE A 45 3.61 5.50 3.76
C ILE A 45 2.44 6.26 3.13
N ALA A 46 2.74 7.39 2.49
CA ALA A 46 1.78 8.18 1.73
C ALA A 46 2.01 7.97 0.23
N PHE A 47 0.90 7.99 -0.52
CA PHE A 47 0.89 7.89 -1.97
C PHE A 47 0.14 9.11 -2.51
N ASP A 48 0.79 9.87 -3.39
CA ASP A 48 0.24 11.05 -4.08
C ASP A 48 0.39 10.88 -5.59
N ASP A 49 -0.72 10.66 -6.30
CA ASP A 49 -0.77 10.41 -7.75
C ASP A 49 0.30 9.39 -8.27
N VAL A 50 0.57 8.35 -7.48
CA VAL A 50 1.56 7.32 -7.82
C VAL A 50 1.03 6.43 -8.95
N VAL A 51 1.83 6.30 -10.02
CA VAL A 51 1.53 5.43 -11.16
C VAL A 51 2.40 4.18 -11.09
N VAL A 52 1.78 3.02 -11.27
CA VAL A 52 2.44 1.72 -11.38
C VAL A 52 1.98 0.98 -12.64
N PRO A 53 2.82 0.15 -13.27
CA PRO A 53 2.43 -0.68 -14.41
C PRO A 53 1.47 -1.80 -13.99
N GLU A 54 0.81 -2.43 -14.98
CA GLU A 54 -0.15 -3.52 -14.74
C GLU A 54 0.51 -4.77 -14.13
N ASP A 55 1.77 -5.03 -14.46
CA ASP A 55 2.57 -6.13 -13.92
C ASP A 55 3.02 -5.91 -12.46
N ALA A 56 2.73 -4.74 -11.87
CA ALA A 56 2.92 -4.48 -10.46
C ALA A 56 1.87 -5.16 -9.57
N ILE A 57 0.81 -5.75 -10.14
CA ILE A 57 -0.17 -6.52 -9.37
C ILE A 57 0.49 -7.76 -8.77
N LEU A 58 0.45 -7.86 -7.43
CA LEU A 58 0.88 -9.05 -6.73
C LEU A 58 -0.28 -10.05 -6.65
N GLY A 59 -0.21 -11.09 -7.48
CA GLY A 59 -1.27 -12.09 -7.60
C GLY A 59 -2.29 -11.69 -8.66
N GLU A 60 -3.58 -11.75 -8.32
CA GLU A 60 -4.67 -11.48 -9.26
C GLU A 60 -5.45 -10.21 -8.87
N LEU A 61 -6.03 -9.56 -9.89
CA LEU A 61 -6.93 -8.42 -9.68
C LEU A 61 -8.06 -8.80 -8.70
N ASN A 62 -8.33 -7.93 -7.74
CA ASN A 62 -9.35 -8.08 -6.70
C ASN A 62 -9.11 -9.22 -5.70
N GLU A 63 -7.93 -9.83 -5.69
CA GLU A 63 -7.55 -10.90 -4.75
C GLU A 63 -6.46 -10.47 -3.75
N GLY A 64 -6.32 -9.16 -3.50
CA GLY A 64 -5.31 -8.60 -2.60
C GLY A 64 -5.50 -8.91 -1.11
N PHE A 65 -6.62 -9.52 -0.73
CA PHE A 65 -6.89 -10.02 0.62
C PHE A 65 -7.54 -11.40 0.51
N LYS A 66 -6.77 -12.46 0.81
CA LYS A 66 -7.19 -13.87 0.80
C LYS A 66 -6.99 -14.48 2.18
#